data_AF-A0A496XK66-F1
#
_entry.id   AF-A0A496XK66-F1
#
_cell.length_a   1.000
_cell.length_b   1.000
_cell.length_c   1.000
_cell.angle_alpha   90.00
_cell.angle_beta   90.00
_cell.angle_gamma   90.00
#
_symmetry.space_group_name_H-M   'P 1'
#
loop_
_entity.id
_entity.type
_entity.pdbx_description
1 polymer ?
#
loop_
_entity_poly.entity_id
_entity_poly.type
_entity_poly.pdbx_seq_one_letter_code
_entity_poly.pdbx_strand_id
1 'polypeptide(L)'
;MKTRKEEIQEVLRQGECEVIFRKANGDEREMICTLHSDYLPAVDPDAPKGESNETEDVVTVWDIEAAGWRRFRIDSILEGPVFN
;
A
#
# COMPACT_ATOMS: atom_id res chain seq x y z
N MET A 1 16.57 -14.30 1.11
CA MET A 1 15.99 -13.66 -0.09
C MET A 1 14.84 -12.80 0.39
N LYS A 2 14.72 -11.56 -0.10
CA LYS A 2 13.57 -10.70 0.22
C LYS A 2 12.33 -11.23 -0.51
N THR A 3 11.18 -11.13 0.13
CA THR A 3 9.88 -11.40 -0.50
C THR A 3 9.44 -10.21 -1.34
N ARG A 4 8.57 -10.45 -2.32
CA ARG A 4 8.00 -9.36 -3.14
C ARG A 4 7.27 -8.32 -2.29
N LYS A 5 6.65 -8.73 -1.18
CA LYS A 5 6.02 -7.84 -0.20
C LYS A 5 7.04 -6.88 0.41
N GLU A 6 8.18 -7.39 0.87
CA GLU A 6 9.24 -6.58 1.46
C GLU A 6 9.81 -5.57 0.46
N GLU A 7 10.05 -5.99 -0.79
CA GLU A 7 10.55 -5.11 -1.85
C GLU A 7 9.57 -3.95 -2.13
N ILE A 8 8.28 -4.25 -2.25
CA ILE A 8 7.21 -3.25 -2.42
C ILE A 8 7.19 -2.27 -1.24
N GLN A 9 7.25 -2.79 -0.01
CA GLN A 9 7.24 -1.93 1.18
C GLN A 9 8.49 -1.05 1.28
N GLU A 10 9.66 -1.52 0.85
CA GLU A 10 10.88 -0.70 0.82
C GLU A 10 10.78 0.46 -0.16
N VAL A 11 10.16 0.25 -1.32
CA VAL A 11 9.90 1.33 -2.29
C VAL A 11 8.91 2.33 -1.70
N LEU A 12 7.79 1.87 -1.15
CA LEU A 12 6.76 2.72 -0.57
C LEU A 12 7.24 3.52 0.65
N ARG A 13 8.25 3.05 1.38
CA ARG A 13 8.85 3.78 2.51
C ARG A 13 9.76 4.93 2.07
N GLN A 14 10.18 4.98 0.81
CA GLN A 14 11.08 6.02 0.30
C GLN A 14 10.34 7.27 -0.16
N GLY A 15 9.04 7.19 -0.44
CA GLY A 15 8.26 8.34 -0.89
C GLY A 15 6.86 7.97 -1.38
N GLU A 16 6.28 8.87 -2.17
CA GLU A 16 5.01 8.66 -2.86
C GLU A 16 5.24 7.76 -4.08
N CYS A 17 4.38 6.77 -4.26
CA CYS A 17 4.47 5.85 -5.38
C CYS A 17 3.12 5.65 -6.03
N GLU A 18 3.13 5.50 -7.35
CA GLU A 18 1.97 5.13 -8.14
C GLU A 18 1.92 3.60 -8.31
N VAL A 19 0.73 3.01 -8.13
CA VAL A 19 0.47 1.60 -8.40
C VAL A 19 -0.81 1.43 -9.20
N ILE A 20 -0.77 0.56 -10.22
CA ILE A 20 -1.94 0.15 -10.99
C ILE A 20 -2.22 -1.31 -10.67
N PHE A 21 -3.43 -1.62 -10.21
CA PHE A 21 -3.83 -2.98 -9.86
C PHE A 21 -5.26 -3.30 -10.28
N ARG A 22 -5.54 -4.60 -10.45
CA ARG A 22 -6.88 -5.10 -10.76
C ARG A 22 -7.68 -5.33 -9.49
N LYS A 23 -8.89 -4.77 -9.44
CA LYS A 23 -9.86 -5.02 -8.37
C LYS A 23 -10.51 -6.39 -8.51
N ALA A 24 -11.13 -6.86 -7.43
CA ALA A 24 -11.88 -8.12 -7.42
C ALA A 24 -13.04 -8.17 -8.44
N ASN A 25 -13.59 -7.01 -8.82
CA ASN A 25 -14.64 -6.92 -9.85
C ASN A 25 -14.09 -6.85 -11.28
N GLY A 26 -12.78 -6.91 -11.47
CA GLY A 26 -12.13 -6.94 -12.77
C GLY A 26 -11.73 -5.57 -13.33
N ASP A 27 -12.16 -4.47 -12.70
CA ASP A 27 -11.74 -3.11 -13.08
C ASP A 27 -10.31 -2.83 -12.65
N GLU A 28 -9.64 -1.95 -13.39
CA GLU A 28 -8.32 -1.41 -13.04
C GLU A 28 -8.47 -0.21 -12.12
N ARG A 29 -7.51 -0.05 -11.20
CA ARG A 29 -7.40 1.12 -10.34
C ARG A 29 -5.95 1.57 -10.31
N GLU A 30 -5.76 2.83 -10.66
CA GLU A 30 -4.57 3.62 -10.37
C GLU A 30 -4.73 4.23 -8.97
N MET A 31 -3.64 4.28 -8.20
CA MET A 31 -3.63 4.79 -6.83
C MET A 31 -2.25 5.35 -6.49
N ILE A 32 -2.23 6.57 -5.94
CA ILE A 32 -1.03 7.15 -5.33
C ILE A 32 -0.98 6.77 -3.86
N CYS A 33 0.09 6.10 -3.45
CA CYS A 33 0.22 5.57 -2.10
C CYS A 33 1.64 5.64 -1.53
N THR A 34 1.74 5.53 -0.21
CA THR A 34 3.02 5.61 0.50
C THR A 34 3.01 4.86 1.83
N LEU A 35 4.21 4.55 2.33
CA LEU A 35 4.50 4.14 3.70
C LEU A 35 5.57 5.04 4.35
N HIS A 36 5.92 6.15 3.69
CA HIS A 36 6.89 7.10 4.20
C HIS A 36 6.28 7.86 5.39
N SER A 37 7.00 7.88 6.52
CA SER A 37 6.49 8.35 7.81
C SER A 37 5.93 9.77 7.80
N ASP A 38 6.50 10.65 6.97
CA ASP A 38 6.11 12.07 6.89
C ASP A 38 4.72 12.27 6.25
N TYR A 39 4.22 11.29 5.48
CA TYR A 39 2.91 11.36 4.83
C TYR A 39 1.83 10.60 5.59
N LEU A 40 2.22 9.77 6.56
CA LEU A 40 1.28 9.00 7.35
C LEU A 40 0.54 9.93 8.31
N PRO A 41 -0.76 9.68 8.59
CA PRO A 41 -1.46 10.43 9.60
C PRO A 41 -0.77 10.24 10.95
N ALA A 42 -0.89 11.22 11.84
CA ALA A 42 -0.49 11.05 13.23
C ALA A 42 -1.20 9.81 13.79
N VAL A 43 -0.41 8.78 14.13
CA VAL A 43 -0.92 7.56 14.73
C VAL A 43 -1.46 7.90 16.11
N ASP A 44 -2.77 7.79 16.28
CA ASP A 44 -3.38 7.82 17.59
C ASP A 44 -2.97 6.52 18.32
N PRO A 45 -2.20 6.60 19.42
CA PRO A 45 -1.69 5.42 20.11
C PRO A 45 -2.81 4.58 20.76
N ASP A 46 -3.99 5.18 20.96
CA ASP A 46 -5.18 4.54 21.52
C ASP A 46 -6.15 4.03 20.42
N ALA A 47 -5.86 4.29 19.14
CA ALA A 47 -6.65 3.70 18.06
C ALA A 47 -6.58 2.17 18.15
N PRO A 48 -7.73 1.47 18.11
CA PRO A 48 -7.74 0.02 18.10
C PRO A 48 -6.91 -0.44 16.90
N LYS A 49 -5.77 -1.09 17.18
CA LYS A 49 -5.00 -1.79 16.16
C LYS A 49 -5.93 -2.85 15.58
N GLY A 50 -6.52 -2.55 14.42
CA GLY A 50 -7.31 -3.54 13.70
C GLY A 50 -6.45 -4.78 13.51
N GLU A 51 -7.01 -5.97 13.70
CA GLU A 51 -6.34 -7.22 13.37
C GLU A 51 -5.92 -7.18 11.91
N SER A 52 -4.65 -6.84 11.67
CA SER A 52 -4.03 -7.00 10.38
C SER A 52 -3.82 -8.50 10.21
N ASN A 53 -4.80 -9.16 9.57
CA ASN A 53 -4.56 -10.44 8.92
C ASN A 53 -3.54 -10.20 7.81
N GLU A 54 -2.27 -10.16 8.18
CA GLU A 54 -1.14 -9.98 7.30
C GLU A 54 -0.92 -11.29 6.55
N THR A 55 -1.58 -11.44 5.41
CA THR A 55 -1.21 -12.47 4.45
C THR A 55 0.02 -12.02 3.65
N GLU A 56 0.86 -12.95 3.23
CA GLU A 56 2.06 -12.66 2.43
C GLU A 56 1.74 -11.91 1.14
N ASP A 57 0.56 -12.16 0.56
CA ASP A 57 0.12 -11.56 -0.70
C ASP A 57 -0.61 -10.22 -0.56
N VAL A 58 -0.78 -9.65 0.64
CA VAL A 58 -1.49 -8.38 0.84
C VAL A 58 -0.58 -7.32 1.43
N VAL A 59 -0.63 -6.13 0.85
CA VAL A 59 0.08 -4.94 1.33
C VAL A 59 -0.92 -3.90 1.79
N THR A 60 -0.74 -3.40 3.02
CA THR A 60 -1.46 -2.25 3.54
C THR A 60 -0.63 -1.00 3.26
N VAL A 61 -1.26 0.03 2.70
CA VAL A 61 -0.62 1.29 2.31
C VAL A 61 -1.49 2.47 2.72
N TRP A 62 -0.88 3.65 2.82
CA TRP A 62 -1.63 4.89 2.92
C TRP A 62 -1.91 5.41 1.50
N ASP A 63 -3.18 5.54 1.15
CA ASP A 63 -3.64 6.18 -0.08
C ASP A 63 -3.68 7.68 0.14
N ILE A 64 -2.87 8.41 -0.62
CA ILE A 64 -2.66 9.85 -0.45
C ILE A 64 -3.89 10.62 -0.94
N GLU A 65 -4.48 10.18 -2.05
CA GLU A 65 -5.64 10.83 -2.66
C GLU A 65 -6.89 10.64 -1.80
N ALA A 66 -7.07 9.44 -1.23
CA ALA A 66 -8.20 9.14 -0.36
C ALA A 66 -7.95 9.51 1.11
N ALA A 67 -6.73 9.92 1.48
CA ALA A 67 -6.29 10.15 2.85
C ALA A 67 -6.73 9.01 3.80
N GLY A 68 -6.41 7.76 3.43
CA GLY A 68 -6.89 6.59 4.16
C GLY A 68 -6.08 5.32 3.95
N TRP A 69 -6.14 4.40 4.91
CA TRP A 69 -5.50 3.10 4.79
C TRP A 69 -6.22 2.23 3.75
N ARG A 70 -5.47 1.75 2.76
CA ARG A 70 -5.93 0.83 1.71
C ARG A 70 -5.13 -0.45 1.73
N ARG A 71 -5.73 -1.51 1.18
CA ARG A 71 -5.09 -2.81 1.00
C ARG A 71 -5.27 -3.25 -0.45
N PHE A 72 -4.21 -3.76 -1.04
CA PHE A 72 -4.26 -4.43 -2.33
C PHE A 72 -3.45 -5.72 -2.28
N ARG A 73 -3.75 -6.62 -3.21
CA ARG A 73 -3.03 -7.88 -3.35
C ARG A 73 -1.85 -7.73 -4.32
N ILE A 74 -0.73 -8.32 -3.97
CA ILE A 74 0.49 -8.31 -4.79
C ILE A 74 0.26 -9.03 -6.12
N ASP A 75 -0.52 -10.11 -6.11
CA ASP A 75 -0.89 -10.85 -7.33
C ASP A 75 -1.73 -10.03 -8.31
N SER A 76 -2.39 -8.99 -7.81
CA SER A 76 -3.30 -8.15 -8.61
C SER A 76 -2.60 -6.91 -9.19
N ILE A 77 -1.32 -6.68 -8.89
CA ILE A 77 -0.54 -5.56 -9.44
C ILE A 77 -0.33 -5.78 -10.94
N LEU A 78 -0.71 -4.77 -11.72
CA LEU A 78 -0.47 -4.68 -13.16
C LEU A 78 0.81 -3.89 -13.43
N GLU A 79 1.01 -2.78 -12.72
CA GLU A 79 2.19 -1.90 -12.83
C GLU A 79 2.54 -1.26 -11.48
N GLY A 80 3.83 -0.98 -11.25
CA GLY A 80 4.32 -0.34 -10.03
C GLY A 80 4.59 -1.30 -8.85
N PRO A 81 4.82 -0.77 -7.62
CA PRO A 81 4.89 0.65 -7.30
C PRO A 81 6.15 1.32 -7.86
N VAL A 82 6.01 2.50 -8.46
CA VAL A 82 7.13 3.33 -8.95
C VAL A 82 7.06 4.73 -8.35
N PHE A 83 8.20 5.39 -8.17
CA PHE A 83 8.24 6.78 -7.71
C PHE A 83 7.57 7.69 -8.74
N ASN A 84 6.73 8.60 -8.24
CA ASN A 84 6.21 9.72 -9.01
C ASN A 84 7.20 10.90 -9.02
#